data_AF-A0A2M7SSM8-F1
#
_entry.id   AF-A0A2M7SSM8-F1
#
_cell.length_a   1.000
_cell.length_b   1.000
_cell.length_c   1.000
_cell.angle_alpha   90.00
_cell.angle_beta   90.00
_cell.angle_gamma   90.00
#
_symmetry.space_group_name_H-M   'P 1'
#
loop_
_entity.id
_entity.type
_entity.pdbx_description
1 polymer ?
#
loop_
_entity_poly.entity_id
_entity_poly.type
_entity_poly.pdbx_seq_one_letter_code
_entity_poly.pdbx_strand_id
1 'polypeptide(L)'
;MSQTITIQLPDTLFGQLKRAAELFRQPTETLIAQSLAHSLPPLLEEIPFQYQPDVFPLLQMTDAELQSEMSRTFPSERWVEYEALLARKKTGALTSAEEELLATLRREADVLTFRRGYAAVLLKRRGYRLPTLQEL
;
A
#
# COMPACT_ATOMS: atom_id res chain seq x y z
N MET A 1 5.17 -24.05 -7.16
CA MET A 1 4.08 -24.31 -8.12
C MET A 1 4.22 -23.30 -9.24
N SER A 2 4.29 -23.71 -10.50
CA SER A 2 4.31 -22.82 -11.67
C SER A 2 3.03 -22.98 -12.47
N GLN A 3 2.56 -21.90 -13.08
CA GLN A 3 1.39 -21.87 -13.95
C GLN A 3 1.81 -21.32 -15.30
N THR A 4 1.37 -21.96 -16.39
CA THR A 4 1.67 -21.50 -17.75
C THR A 4 0.56 -20.58 -18.23
N ILE A 5 0.92 -19.37 -18.64
CA ILE A 5 0.02 -18.43 -19.30
C ILE A 5 0.45 -18.21 -20.75
N THR A 6 -0.51 -18.14 -21.67
CA THR A 6 -0.25 -17.77 -23.06
C THR A 6 -0.73 -16.33 -23.26
N ILE A 7 0.16 -15.46 -23.72
CA ILE A 7 -0.13 -14.04 -23.94
C ILE A 7 0.27 -13.64 -25.36
N GLN A 8 -0.54 -12.81 -26.00
CA GLN A 8 -0.21 -12.22 -27.29
C GLN A 8 0.57 -10.92 -27.05
N LEU A 9 1.82 -10.87 -27.51
CA LEU A 9 2.68 -9.69 -27.40
C LEU A 9 2.92 -9.11 -28.80
N PRO A 10 3.02 -7.78 -28.96
CA PRO A 10 3.51 -7.20 -30.20
C PRO A 10 4.92 -7.73 -30.54
N ASP A 11 5.17 -8.06 -31.80
CA ASP A 11 6.47 -8.59 -32.26
C ASP A 11 7.65 -7.69 -31.86
N THR A 12 7.42 -6.37 -31.87
CA THR A 12 8.40 -5.36 -31.46
C THR A 12 8.82 -5.53 -29.99
N LEU A 13 7.85 -5.77 -29.10
CA LEU A 13 8.09 -5.95 -27.68
C LEU A 13 8.78 -7.30 -27.41
N PHE A 14 8.32 -8.37 -28.06
CA PHE A 14 8.97 -9.68 -27.94
C PHE A 14 10.44 -9.64 -28.41
N GLY A 15 10.72 -8.96 -29.52
CA GLY A 15 12.07 -8.76 -30.03
C GLY A 15 12.97 -7.95 -29.08
N GLN A 16 12.42 -6.97 -28.35
CA GLN A 16 13.16 -6.25 -27.30
C GLN A 16 13.48 -7.17 -26.11
N LEU A 17 12.49 -7.92 -25.62
CA LEU A 17 12.68 -8.86 -24.49
C LEU A 17 13.70 -9.95 -24.80
N LYS A 18 13.65 -10.51 -26.02
CA LYS A 18 14.61 -11.52 -26.48
C LYS A 18 16.06 -10.98 -26.50
N ARG A 19 16.26 -9.77 -27.05
CA ARG A 19 17.58 -9.12 -27.06
C ARG A 19 18.09 -8.84 -25.64
N ALA A 20 17.21 -8.38 -24.75
CA ALA A 20 17.57 -8.18 -23.35
C ALA A 20 18.00 -9.50 -22.69
N ALA A 21 17.24 -10.57 -22.90
CA ALA A 21 17.54 -11.90 -22.37
C ALA A 21 18.91 -12.43 -22.85
N GLU A 22 19.25 -12.23 -24.14
CA GLU A 22 20.56 -12.56 -24.70
C GLU A 22 21.70 -11.76 -24.04
N LEU A 23 21.51 -10.45 -23.83
CA LEU A 23 22.48 -9.58 -23.17
C LEU A 23 22.70 -9.97 -21.70
N PHE A 24 21.62 -10.27 -20.97
CA PHE A 24 21.67 -10.71 -19.58
C PHE A 24 22.04 -12.19 -19.42
N ARG A 25 22.20 -12.93 -20.54
CA ARG A 25 22.47 -14.38 -20.56
C ARG A 25 21.47 -15.18 -19.71
N GLN A 26 20.19 -14.82 -19.79
CA GLN A 26 19.10 -15.49 -19.08
C GLN A 26 18.02 -15.92 -20.06
N PRO A 27 17.23 -16.97 -19.75
CA PRO A 27 16.08 -17.33 -20.57
C PRO A 27 15.08 -16.18 -20.67
N THR A 28 14.48 -15.99 -21.85
CA THR A 28 13.45 -14.96 -22.08
C THR A 28 12.30 -15.10 -21.08
N GLU A 29 11.89 -16.33 -20.75
CA GLU A 29 10.88 -16.62 -19.73
C GLU A 29 11.26 -16.05 -18.35
N THR A 30 12.51 -16.26 -17.92
CA THR A 30 13.00 -15.74 -16.63
C THR A 30 12.96 -14.22 -16.59
N LEU A 31 13.40 -13.57 -17.68
CA LEU A 31 13.37 -12.11 -17.77
C LEU A 31 11.94 -11.57 -17.80
N ILE A 32 11.02 -12.24 -18.51
CA ILE A 32 9.60 -11.88 -18.52
C ILE A 32 9.00 -12.04 -17.12
N ALA A 33 9.24 -13.17 -16.46
CA ALA A 33 8.72 -13.43 -15.11
C ALA A 33 9.23 -12.40 -14.09
N GLN A 34 10.52 -12.05 -14.14
CA GLN A 34 11.10 -10.99 -13.30
C GLN A 34 10.49 -9.62 -13.60
N SER A 35 10.33 -9.28 -14.89
CA SER A 35 9.72 -8.02 -15.31
C SER A 35 8.27 -7.92 -14.84
N LEU A 36 7.51 -9.02 -14.96
CA LEU A 36 6.12 -9.10 -14.49
C LEU A 36 6.05 -9.00 -12.96
N ALA A 37 6.89 -9.74 -12.23
CA ALA A 37 6.97 -9.67 -10.77
C ALA A 37 7.28 -8.23 -10.31
N HIS A 38 8.19 -7.54 -11.00
CA HIS A 38 8.50 -6.14 -10.73
C HIS A 38 7.37 -5.19 -11.17
N SER A 39 6.50 -5.60 -12.10
CA SER A 39 5.33 -4.86 -12.58
C SER A 39 4.07 -5.06 -11.71
N LEU A 40 4.03 -6.07 -10.85
CA LEU A 40 2.96 -6.25 -9.89
C LEU A 40 3.17 -5.31 -8.69
N PRO A 41 2.11 -4.62 -8.23
CA PRO A 41 2.18 -3.89 -6.97
C PRO A 41 2.52 -4.87 -5.84
N PRO A 42 3.30 -4.43 -4.83
CA PRO A 42 3.59 -5.26 -3.68
C PRO A 42 2.27 -5.76 -3.09
N LEU A 43 2.25 -7.04 -2.80
CA LEU A 43 1.02 -7.74 -2.48
C LEU A 43 0.40 -7.12 -1.23
N LEU A 44 -0.92 -6.91 -1.27
CA LEU A 44 -1.73 -6.55 -0.10
C LEU A 44 -1.68 -7.61 1.02
N GLU A 45 -0.99 -8.73 0.80
CA GLU A 45 -0.81 -9.81 1.75
C GLU A 45 -0.07 -9.38 3.04
N GLU A 46 0.76 -8.33 2.97
CA GLU A 46 1.38 -7.73 4.17
C GLU A 46 0.38 -6.89 4.99
N ILE A 47 -0.76 -6.53 4.39
CA ILE A 47 -1.84 -5.78 5.04
C ILE A 47 -2.84 -6.78 5.61
N PRO A 48 -3.18 -6.72 6.90
CA PRO A 48 -4.16 -7.63 7.48
C PRO A 48 -5.49 -7.59 6.72
N PHE A 49 -6.10 -8.75 6.51
CA PHE A 49 -7.30 -8.92 5.67
C PHE A 49 -8.41 -7.90 5.93
N GLN A 50 -8.62 -7.54 7.21
CA GLN A 50 -9.64 -6.58 7.63
C GLN A 50 -9.44 -5.14 7.14
N TYR A 51 -8.24 -4.78 6.67
CA TYR A 51 -7.90 -3.45 6.14
C TYR A 51 -7.66 -3.46 4.62
N GLN A 52 -7.58 -4.65 3.99
CA GLN A 52 -7.37 -4.74 2.54
C GLN A 52 -8.44 -4.01 1.72
N PRO A 53 -9.75 -4.10 2.04
CA PRO A 53 -10.79 -3.33 1.31
C PRO A 53 -10.59 -1.82 1.39
N ASP A 54 -10.03 -1.32 2.49
CA ASP A 54 -9.77 0.11 2.70
C ASP A 54 -8.53 0.58 1.91
N VAL A 55 -7.61 -0.32 1.57
CA VAL A 55 -6.35 0.00 0.87
C VAL A 55 -6.41 -0.31 -0.63
N PHE A 56 -7.19 -1.32 -1.04
CA PHE A 56 -7.34 -1.73 -2.44
C PHE A 56 -7.64 -0.57 -3.41
N PRO A 57 -8.49 0.42 -3.08
CA PRO A 57 -8.78 1.54 -3.98
C PRO A 57 -7.55 2.37 -4.38
N LEU A 58 -6.48 2.39 -3.57
CA LEU A 58 -5.24 3.14 -3.87
C LEU A 58 -4.57 2.66 -5.16
N LEU A 59 -4.78 1.40 -5.57
CA LEU A 59 -4.22 0.85 -6.80
C LEU A 59 -4.67 1.62 -8.05
N GLN A 60 -5.85 2.26 -8.00
CA GLN A 60 -6.44 3.00 -9.11
C GLN A 60 -6.21 4.51 -9.02
N MET A 61 -5.56 4.99 -7.96
CA MET A 61 -5.31 6.41 -7.75
C MET A 61 -4.20 6.95 -8.67
N THR A 62 -4.39 8.18 -9.10
CA THR A 62 -3.39 9.03 -9.76
C THR A 62 -2.26 9.40 -8.80
N ASP A 63 -1.14 9.88 -9.34
CA ASP A 63 0.01 10.28 -8.51
C ASP A 63 -0.34 11.42 -7.54
N ALA A 64 -1.17 12.38 -7.97
CA ALA A 64 -1.62 13.48 -7.12
C ALA A 64 -2.51 12.98 -5.96
N GLU A 65 -3.39 12.02 -6.21
CA GLU A 65 -4.23 11.40 -5.18
C GLU A 65 -3.39 10.61 -4.18
N LEU A 66 -2.39 9.85 -4.66
CA LEU A 66 -1.47 9.11 -3.78
C LEU A 66 -0.62 10.05 -2.93
N GLN A 67 -0.15 11.17 -3.48
CA GLN A 67 0.58 12.19 -2.70
C GLN A 67 -0.30 12.79 -1.61
N SER A 68 -1.55 13.12 -1.95
CA SER A 68 -2.56 13.56 -0.99
C SER A 68 -2.74 12.53 0.10
N GLU A 69 -2.97 11.26 -0.25
CA GLU A 69 -3.16 10.15 0.69
C GLU A 69 -1.95 9.97 1.62
N MET A 70 -0.72 10.00 1.09
CA MET A 70 0.52 9.90 1.87
C MET A 70 0.66 11.04 2.89
N SER A 71 0.24 12.25 2.52
CA SER A 71 0.29 13.46 3.36
C SER A 71 -0.87 13.58 4.35
N ARG A 72 -1.88 12.70 4.29
CA ARG A 72 -3.01 12.75 5.22
C ARG A 72 -2.57 12.60 6.66
N THR A 73 -3.20 13.36 7.54
CA THR A 73 -2.98 13.29 8.99
C THR A 73 -4.25 12.83 9.68
N PHE A 74 -4.09 12.23 10.86
CA PHE A 74 -5.24 11.89 11.69
C PHE A 74 -5.82 13.19 12.25
N PRO A 75 -7.14 13.42 12.19
CA PRO A 75 -7.74 14.66 12.68
C PRO A 75 -7.39 14.89 14.16
N SER A 76 -6.95 16.10 14.50
CA SER A 76 -6.50 16.45 15.86
C SER A 76 -7.60 16.25 16.91
N GLU A 77 -8.83 16.64 16.59
CA GLU A 77 -9.99 16.46 17.47
C GLU A 77 -10.23 14.98 17.80
N ARG A 78 -10.14 14.11 16.78
CA ARG A 78 -10.26 12.66 16.94
C ARG A 78 -9.09 12.09 17.74
N TRP A 79 -7.89 12.63 17.58
CA TRP A 79 -6.72 12.22 18.37
C TRP A 79 -6.89 12.53 19.86
N VAL A 80 -7.36 13.74 20.18
CA VAL A 80 -7.63 14.15 21.56
C VAL A 80 -8.69 13.25 22.21
N GLU A 81 -9.76 12.93 21.48
CA GLU A 81 -10.80 12.01 21.94
C GLU A 81 -10.25 10.60 22.18
N TYR A 82 -9.41 10.10 21.27
CA TYR A 82 -8.74 8.81 21.40
C TYR A 82 -7.84 8.74 22.65
N GLU A 83 -7.03 9.78 22.89
CA GLU A 83 -6.17 9.86 24.08
C GLU A 83 -6.99 9.95 25.37
N ALA A 84 -8.09 10.71 25.38
CA ALA A 84 -8.99 10.82 26.53
C ALA A 84 -9.63 9.47 26.88
N LEU A 85 -10.09 8.70 25.89
CA LEU A 85 -10.66 7.37 26.09
C LEU A 85 -9.61 6.36 26.57
N LEU A 86 -8.38 6.42 26.04
CA LEU A 86 -7.28 5.60 26.53
C LEU A 86 -6.91 5.93 27.98
N ALA A 87 -6.88 7.21 28.35
CA ALA A 87 -6.63 7.64 29.72
C ALA A 87 -7.73 7.13 30.68
N ARG A 88 -9.00 7.23 30.28
CA ARG A 88 -10.14 6.73 31.06
C ARG A 88 -10.13 5.21 31.22
N LYS A 89 -9.78 4.47 30.16
CA LYS A 89 -9.63 3.00 30.22
C LYS A 89 -8.54 2.54 31.21
N LYS A 90 -7.52 3.38 31.45
CA LYS A 90 -6.47 3.08 32.45
C LYS A 90 -6.94 3.31 33.88
N THR A 91 -7.85 4.27 34.09
CA THR A 91 -8.32 4.68 35.44
C THR A 91 -9.63 4.02 35.86
N GLY A 92 -10.35 3.38 34.93
CA GLY A 92 -11.60 2.66 35.22
C GLY A 92 -12.16 1.94 34.00
N ALA A 93 -13.38 1.41 34.15
CA ALA A 93 -14.11 0.78 33.05
C ALA A 93 -14.72 1.85 32.13
N LEU A 94 -14.62 1.64 30.82
CA LEU A 94 -15.35 2.40 29.83
C LEU A 94 -16.80 1.91 29.77
N THR A 95 -17.73 2.80 29.43
CA THR A 95 -19.08 2.40 29.02
C THR A 95 -19.03 1.68 27.67
N SER A 96 -20.05 0.88 27.35
CA SER A 96 -20.10 0.18 26.06
C SER A 96 -20.00 1.13 24.86
N ALA A 97 -20.65 2.30 24.93
CA ALA A 97 -20.54 3.32 23.89
C ALA A 97 -19.12 3.87 23.74
N GLU A 98 -18.40 4.05 24.84
CA GLU A 98 -17.01 4.51 24.84
C GLU A 98 -16.03 3.44 24.33
N GLU A 99 -16.31 2.16 24.58
CA GLU A 99 -15.54 1.05 24.03
C GLU A 99 -15.70 0.94 22.51
N GLU A 100 -16.93 1.05 22.02
CA GLU A 100 -17.24 1.08 20.58
C GLU A 100 -16.58 2.27 19.88
N LEU A 101 -16.63 3.45 20.51
CA LEU A 101 -15.97 4.64 20.01
C LEU A 101 -14.44 4.49 19.98
N LEU A 102 -13.84 3.96 21.06
CA LEU A 102 -12.41 3.69 21.12
C LEU A 102 -11.97 2.69 20.03
N ALA A 103 -12.76 1.65 19.79
CA ALA A 103 -12.50 0.67 18.73
C ALA A 103 -12.59 1.32 17.33
N THR A 104 -13.57 2.21 17.13
CA THR A 104 -13.73 2.98 15.89
C THR A 104 -12.53 3.88 15.63
N LEU A 105 -12.13 4.69 16.61
CA LEU A 105 -10.97 5.59 16.50
C LEU A 105 -9.67 4.82 16.22
N ARG A 106 -9.48 3.67 16.88
CA ARG A 106 -8.33 2.79 16.59
C ARG A 106 -8.37 2.29 15.15
N ARG A 107 -9.51 1.79 14.67
CA ARG A 107 -9.65 1.32 13.28
C ARG A 107 -9.36 2.44 12.28
N GLU A 108 -9.88 3.64 12.51
CA GLU A 108 -9.64 4.81 11.64
C GLU A 108 -8.13 5.14 11.58
N ALA A 109 -7.44 5.12 12.71
CA ALA A 109 -6.00 5.38 12.78
C ALA A 109 -5.17 4.29 12.07
N ASP A 110 -5.56 3.03 12.24
CA ASP A 110 -4.92 1.89 11.56
C ASP A 110 -5.11 2.00 10.04
N VAL A 111 -6.35 2.23 9.58
CA VAL A 111 -6.67 2.39 8.15
C VAL A 111 -5.86 3.53 7.54
N LEU A 112 -5.78 4.67 8.22
CA LEU A 112 -4.96 5.80 7.77
C LEU A 112 -3.50 5.39 7.64
N THR A 113 -2.95 4.68 8.63
CA THR A 113 -1.55 4.23 8.62
C THR A 113 -1.26 3.32 7.43
N PHE A 114 -2.13 2.33 7.18
CA PHE A 114 -1.98 1.42 6.04
C PHE A 114 -2.11 2.14 4.70
N ARG A 115 -3.09 3.05 4.55
CA ARG A 115 -3.27 3.82 3.32
C ARG A 115 -2.08 4.73 3.04
N ARG A 116 -1.56 5.45 4.05
CA ARG A 116 -0.35 6.28 3.92
C ARG A 116 0.87 5.48 3.52
N GLY A 117 1.12 4.37 4.22
CA GLY A 117 2.26 3.50 3.94
C GLY A 117 2.18 2.92 2.52
N TYR A 118 1.00 2.42 2.13
CA TYR A 118 0.82 1.83 0.80
C TYR A 118 0.89 2.89 -0.31
N ALA A 119 0.37 4.09 -0.09
CA ALA A 119 0.52 5.21 -1.03
C ALA A 119 2.00 5.56 -1.25
N ALA A 120 2.81 5.61 -0.18
CA ALA A 120 4.25 5.82 -0.29
C ALA A 120 4.94 4.70 -1.09
N VAL A 121 4.56 3.44 -0.86
CA VAL A 121 5.10 2.30 -1.62
C VAL A 121 4.77 2.40 -3.12
N LEU A 122 3.52 2.75 -3.46
CA LEU A 122 3.11 2.96 -4.86
C LEU A 122 3.86 4.12 -5.50
N LEU A 123 4.01 5.26 -4.81
CA LEU A 123 4.75 6.43 -5.30
C LEU A 123 6.22 6.10 -5.55
N LYS A 124 6.90 5.45 -4.60
CA LYS A 124 8.31 5.03 -4.76
C LYS A 124 8.50 4.17 -6.00
N ARG A 125 7.55 3.27 -6.26
CA ARG A 125 7.57 2.37 -7.41
C ARG A 125 7.32 3.09 -8.74
N ARG A 126 6.52 4.16 -8.72
CA ARG A 126 6.32 5.08 -9.86
C ARG A 126 7.50 6.04 -10.07
N GLY A 127 8.58 5.92 -9.29
CA GLY A 127 9.80 6.71 -9.42
C GLY A 127 9.82 8.00 -8.61
N TYR A 128 8.83 8.23 -7.73
CA TYR A 128 8.82 9.40 -6.86
C TYR A 128 9.78 9.25 -5.70
N ARG A 129 10.47 10.35 -5.35
CA ARG A 129 11.20 10.45 -4.10
C ARG A 129 10.18 10.55 -2.96
N LEU A 130 10.33 9.69 -1.96
CA LEU A 130 9.57 9.81 -0.74
C LEU A 130 10.16 10.90 0.17
N PRO A 131 9.31 11.68 0.85
CA PRO A 131 9.76 12.59 1.88
C PRO A 131 10.45 11.80 3.00
N THR A 132 11.51 12.39 3.54
CA THR A 132 12.19 11.92 4.75
C THR A 132 11.28 12.11 5.96
N LEU A 133 11.57 11.45 7.08
CA LEU A 133 10.81 11.61 8.33
C LEU A 133 10.77 13.06 8.84
N GLN A 134 11.72 13.92 8.42
CA GLN A 134 11.74 15.34 8.77
C GLN A 134 10.84 16.21 7.87
N GLU A 135 10.44 15.68 6.72
CA GLU A 135 9.60 16.36 5.71
C GLU A 135 8.12 15.93 5.80
N LEU A 136 7.79 15.03 6.74
CA LEU A 136 6.44 14.50 7.04
C LEU A 136 5.87 15.14 8.32
#